data_AF-A0A8T5LB70-F1
#
_entry.id   AF-A0A8T5LB70-F1
#
_cell.length_a   1.000
_cell.length_b   1.000
_cell.length_c   1.000
_cell.angle_alpha   90.00
_cell.angle_beta   90.00
_cell.angle_gamma   90.00
#
_symmetry.space_group_name_H-M   'P 1'
#
loop_
_entity.id
_entity.type
_entity.pdbx_description
1 polymer ?
#
loop_
_entity_poly.entity_id
_entity_poly.type
_entity_poly.pdbx_seq_one_letter_code
_entity_poly.pdbx_strand_id
1 'polypeptide(L)' 'MAETSMQMPGAFGGLMRYNEEYESKIPLKPIYVIAFVILIVAFRVGLAMFYG' A
#
# COMPACT_ATOMS: atom_id res chain seq x y z
N MET A 1 41.55 -20.05 26.35
CA MET A 1 40.75 -19.41 25.30
C MET A 1 39.31 -19.41 25.78
N ALA A 2 38.72 -18.24 26.04
CA ALA A 2 37.32 -18.15 26.43
C ALA A 2 36.48 -18.45 25.19
N GLU A 3 35.87 -19.63 25.15
CA GLU A 3 34.95 -20.04 24.09
C GLU A 3 33.61 -19.37 24.37
N THR A 4 33.55 -18.06 24.13
CA THR A 4 32.32 -17.29 24.16
C THR A 4 31.46 -17.80 23.00
N SER A 5 30.58 -18.74 23.30
CA SER A 5 29.49 -19.16 22.45
C SER A 5 28.56 -17.96 22.26
N MET A 6 28.94 -17.06 21.37
CA MET A 6 28.05 -16.05 20.83
C MET A 6 26.99 -16.79 20.02
N GLN A 7 25.97 -17.29 20.72
CA GLN A 7 24.66 -17.59 20.15
C GLN A 7 24.12 -16.27 19.62
N MET A 8 24.48 -15.95 18.39
CA MET A 8 23.68 -15.02 17.61
C MET A 8 22.31 -15.69 17.52
N PRO A 9 21.24 -15.11 18.10
CA PRO A 9 19.91 -15.65 17.91
C PRO A 9 19.74 -15.75 16.40
N GLY A 10 19.51 -16.97 15.91
CA GLY A 10 19.45 -17.26 14.48
C GLY A 10 18.62 -16.17 13.83
N ALA A 11 19.14 -15.58 12.76
CA ALA A 11 18.47 -14.55 11.99
C ALA A 11 17.04 -15.03 11.69
N PHE A 12 16.09 -14.71 12.56
CA PHE A 12 14.66 -15.01 12.43
C PHE A 12 14.08 -14.05 11.39
N GLY A 13 14.78 -13.89 10.27
CA GLY A 13 14.22 -13.50 8.99
C GLY A 13 13.59 -14.72 8.34
N GLY A 14 12.72 -15.41 9.10
CA GLY A 14 11.80 -16.36 8.51
C GLY A 14 11.06 -15.63 7.39
N LEU A 15 11.11 -16.19 6.19
CA LEU A 15 10.49 -15.69 4.94
C LEU A 15 9.46 -14.60 5.24
N MET A 16 9.82 -13.32 5.10
CA MET A 16 8.88 -12.20 5.28
C MET A 16 7.65 -12.54 4.45
N ARG A 17 6.55 -12.93 5.12
CA ARG A 17 5.34 -13.36 4.43
C ARG A 17 4.68 -12.07 3.97
N TYR A 18 4.99 -11.66 2.74
CA TYR A 18 4.30 -10.55 2.11
C TYR A 18 2.78 -10.81 1.96
N ASN A 19 2.34 -12.06 2.11
CA ASN A 19 0.92 -12.43 2.22
C ASN A 19 0.31 -12.16 3.60
N GLU A 20 1.12 -11.88 4.63
CA GLU A 20 0.67 -11.28 5.89
C GLU A 20 0.64 -9.75 5.70
N GLU A 21 -0.07 -9.32 4.67
CA GLU A 21 -0.41 -7.92 4.48
C GLU A 21 -1.20 -7.46 5.70
N TYR A 22 -0.76 -6.37 6.33
CA TYR A 22 -1.45 -5.72 7.44
C TYR A 22 -2.91 -5.52 7.04
N GLU A 23 -3.87 -6.00 7.83
CA GLU A 23 -5.29 -5.77 7.56
C GLU A 23 -5.51 -4.26 7.49
N SER A 24 -5.57 -3.72 6.28
CA SER A 24 -5.81 -2.30 6.09
C SER A 24 -7.18 -2.01 6.64
N LYS A 25 -7.26 -1.12 7.63
CA LYS A 25 -8.52 -0.61 8.18
C LYS A 25 -9.41 0.00 7.08
N ILE A 26 -8.80 0.42 5.97
CA ILE A 26 -9.48 0.96 4.79
C ILE A 26 -8.92 0.27 3.55
N PRO A 27 -9.50 -0.87 3.11
CA PRO A 27 -9.10 -1.51 1.88
C PRO A 27 -9.59 -0.68 0.69
N LEU A 28 -8.69 0.08 0.07
CA LEU A 28 -8.98 0.79 -1.17
C LEU A 28 -9.10 -0.22 -2.32
N LYS A 29 -10.33 -0.67 -2.56
CA LYS A 29 -10.67 -1.46 -3.74
C LYS A 29 -10.36 -0.65 -5.02
N PRO A 30 -9.91 -1.32 -6.11
CA PRO A 30 -9.65 -0.66 -7.40
C PRO A 30 -10.82 0.17 -7.94
N ILE A 31 -12.06 -0.20 -7.59
CA ILE A 31 -13.27 0.54 -7.94
C ILE A 31 -13.24 2.01 -7.48
N TYR A 32 -12.65 2.31 -6.32
CA TYR A 32 -12.58 3.67 -5.80
C TYR A 32 -11.63 4.54 -6.63
N VAL A 33 -10.54 3.95 -7.12
CA VAL A 33 -9.58 4.63 -8.00
C VAL A 33 -10.24 4.97 -9.33
N ILE A 34 -10.98 4.03 -9.91
CA ILE A 34 -11.70 4.24 -11.19
C ILE A 34 -12.76 5.34 -11.04
N ALA A 35 -13.55 5.32 -9.97
CA ALA A 35 -14.55 6.34 -9.69
C ALA A 35 -13.91 7.74 -9.52
N PHE A 36 -12.77 7.82 -8.84
CA PHE A 36 -12.04 9.07 -8.64
C PHE A 36 -11.52 9.66 -9.97
N VAL A 37 -11.00 8.81 -10.86
CA VAL A 37 -10.57 9.25 -12.21
C VAL A 37 -11.74 9.81 -13.01
N ILE A 38 -12.89 9.13 -13.01
CA ILE A 38 -14.10 9.59 -13.71
C ILE A 38 -14.55 10.95 -13.15
N LEU A 39 -14.54 11.12 -11.83
CA LEU A 39 -14.89 12.39 -11.20
C LEU A 39 -13.99 13.53 -11.67
N ILE A 40 -12.68 13.33 -11.71
CA ILE A 40 -11.73 14.36 -12.19
C ILE A 40 -12.01 14.73 -13.64
N VAL A 41 -12.27 13.75 -14.51
CA VAL A 41 -12.59 14.00 -15.92
C VAL A 41 -13.90 14.79 -16.03
N ALA A 42 -14.94 14.38 -15.32
CA ALA A 42 -16.23 15.08 -15.30
C ALA A 42 -16.08 16.52 -14.77
N PHE A 43 -15.27 16.72 -13.73
CA PHE A 43 -15.00 18.04 -13.16
C PHE A 43 -14.27 18.95 -14.16
N ARG A 44 -13.22 18.43 -14.83
CA ARG A 44 -12.50 19.18 -15.87
C ARG A 44 -13.42 19.55 -17.03
N VAL A 45 -14.26 18.62 -17.49
CA VAL A 45 -15.23 18.88 -18.57
C VAL A 45 -16.28 19.90 -18.14
N GLY A 46 -16.80 19.77 -16.92
CA GLY A 46 -17.72 20.74 -16.33
C GLY A 46 -17.11 22.13 -16.29
N LEU A 47 -15.90 22.27 -15.74
CA LEU A 47 -15.20 23.56 -15.72
C LEU A 47 -14.99 24.14 -17.12
N ALA A 48 -14.59 23.31 -18.10
CA ALA A 48 -14.43 23.76 -19.48
C ALA A 48 -15.76 24.18 -20.13
N MET A 49 -16.90 23.59 -19.73
CA MET A 49 -18.21 23.98 -20.23
C MET A 49 -18.73 25.28 -19.59
N PHE A 50 -18.39 25.54 -18.32
CA PHE A 50 -18.84 26.74 -17.61
C PHE A 50 -17.93 27.96 -17.78
N TYR A 51 -16.63 27.75 -17.95
CA TYR A 51 -15.63 28.83 -18.02
C TYR A 51 -14.81 28.86 -19.31
N GLY A 52 -15.01 27.91 -20.21
CA GLY A 52 -14.36 27.84 -21.53
C GLY A 52 -15.21 28.45 -22.64
#